data_AF-A0A8X6LWM6-F1
#
_entry.id   AF-A0A8X6LWM6-F1
#
_cell.length_a   1.000
_cell.length_b   1.000
_cell.length_c   1.000
_cell.angle_alpha   90.00
_cell.angle_beta   90.00
_cell.angle_gamma   90.00
#
_symmetry.space_group_name_H-M   'P 1'
#
loop_
_entity.id
_entity.type
_entity.pdbx_description
1 polymer ?
#
loop_
_entity_poly.entity_id
_entity_poly.type
_entity_poly.pdbx_seq_one_letter_code
_entity_poly.pdbx_strand_id
1 'polypeptide(L)'
;MHAMFIDMYPTLHEAFTDLTKLKVAVADIASYIISVVVWYVTLLKRKRIADLLKQAEEEKSSSFEKFINYLVILSCSVPVIISIHLAINISTTEESVLYTYDYDVSNEWAIFTLISVKSIIIYMVNPTYINIVALFYISLCLRCKTRIQYLNREIEVCSPEDFTLRFQRNILRKRVKTYNFLLKIKDTFSLSIFFIMIAHIAMCSSIIGWLLVKQWDKASYYWKVETPYFAISSVLCVVSFLWVAGSIPVELSTFKETFYQKTHQRLLYFNMRDELFLKTDLFQEPEFEFSGCEMVSFRRGTILTIIGTSFTYTMLVIDNK
;
A
#
# COMPACT_ATOMS: atom_id res chain seq x y z
N MET A 1 -32.85 -15.59 20.88
CA MET A 1 -32.42 -15.74 19.46
C MET A 1 -32.53 -14.45 18.63
N HIS A 2 -33.13 -13.36 19.13
CA HIS A 2 -33.08 -12.02 18.49
C HIS A 2 -32.51 -10.92 19.42
N ALA A 3 -32.10 -11.30 20.65
CA ALA A 3 -31.68 -10.40 21.73
C ALA A 3 -30.20 -10.58 22.16
N MET A 4 -29.41 -11.34 21.39
CA MET A 4 -28.03 -11.71 21.77
C MET A 4 -27.05 -11.59 20.60
N PHE A 5 -27.43 -10.81 19.57
CA PHE A 5 -26.52 -10.25 18.56
C PHE A 5 -26.01 -8.87 19.00
N ILE A 6 -26.14 -8.57 20.30
CA ILE A 6 -26.32 -7.24 20.88
C ILE A 6 -25.04 -6.68 21.51
N ASP A 7 -24.04 -7.51 21.82
CA ASP A 7 -22.83 -7.05 22.53
C ASP A 7 -21.52 -7.11 21.71
N MET A 8 -21.57 -7.55 20.45
CA MET A 8 -20.42 -7.51 19.51
C MET A 8 -20.20 -6.14 18.86
N TYR A 9 -21.22 -5.31 18.97
CA TYR A 9 -21.23 -3.88 18.78
C TYR A 9 -21.92 -3.34 20.04
N PRO A 10 -21.73 -2.09 20.50
CA PRO A 10 -22.76 -1.49 21.34
C PRO A 10 -24.06 -1.57 20.54
N THR A 11 -24.90 -2.56 20.84
CA THR A 11 -26.09 -3.05 20.12
C THR A 11 -26.24 -2.59 18.66
N LEU A 12 -26.48 -3.50 17.72
CA LEU A 12 -27.08 -3.10 16.44
C LEU A 12 -28.40 -2.30 16.63
N HIS A 13 -28.94 -2.21 17.84
CA HIS A 13 -29.97 -1.28 18.27
C HIS A 13 -29.41 0.10 18.72
N GLU A 14 -28.34 0.20 19.53
CA GLU A 14 -27.68 1.46 19.93
C GLU A 14 -26.85 2.09 18.82
N ALA A 15 -26.18 1.28 17.99
CA ALA A 15 -25.55 1.72 16.75
C ALA A 15 -26.59 2.24 15.75
N PHE A 16 -27.81 1.68 15.73
CA PHE A 16 -28.92 2.24 14.94
C PHE A 16 -29.60 3.45 15.60
N THR A 17 -29.41 3.69 16.91
CA THR A 17 -29.84 4.95 17.56
C THR A 17 -28.80 6.07 17.48
N ASP A 18 -27.51 5.74 17.36
CA ASP A 18 -26.41 6.69 17.20
C ASP A 18 -25.73 6.49 15.84
N LEU A 19 -26.22 7.28 14.87
CA LEU A 19 -25.79 7.31 13.47
C LEU A 19 -24.26 7.33 13.31
N THR A 20 -23.53 7.87 14.28
CA THR A 20 -22.06 7.96 14.29
C THR A 20 -21.40 6.58 14.42
N LYS A 21 -21.91 5.74 15.33
CA LYS A 21 -21.37 4.39 15.58
C LYS A 21 -21.62 3.46 14.39
N LEU A 22 -22.81 3.55 13.77
CA LEU A 22 -23.14 2.79 12.56
C LEU A 22 -22.22 3.15 11.39
N LYS A 23 -21.95 4.45 11.18
CA LYS A 23 -21.05 4.90 10.11
C LYS A 23 -19.64 4.33 10.26
N VAL A 24 -19.12 4.31 11.48
CA VAL A 24 -17.79 3.76 11.79
C VAL A 24 -17.77 2.23 11.58
N ALA A 25 -18.80 1.51 12.03
CA ALA A 25 -18.93 0.07 11.81
C ALA A 25 -19.00 -0.32 10.33
N VAL A 26 -19.76 0.45 9.53
CA VAL A 26 -19.89 0.21 8.09
C VAL A 26 -18.56 0.42 7.37
N ALA A 27 -17.79 1.44 7.75
CA ALA A 27 -16.48 1.70 7.17
C ALA A 27 -15.47 0.59 7.48
N ASP A 28 -15.52 0.03 8.69
CA ASP A 28 -14.70 -1.11 9.08
C ASP A 28 -15.06 -2.38 8.28
N ILE A 29 -16.34 -2.76 8.23
CA ILE A 29 -16.82 -3.91 7.43
C ILE A 29 -16.48 -3.73 5.95
N ALA A 30 -16.63 -2.51 5.42
CA ALA A 30 -16.27 -2.20 4.04
C ALA A 30 -14.79 -2.48 3.77
N SER A 31 -13.89 -2.18 4.72
CA SER A 31 -12.46 -2.47 4.56
C SER A 31 -12.17 -3.97 4.41
N TYR A 32 -12.87 -4.83 5.15
CA TYR A 32 -12.77 -6.29 5.02
C TYR A 32 -13.32 -6.80 3.69
N ILE A 33 -14.49 -6.31 3.27
CA ILE A 33 -15.07 -6.66 1.97
C ILE A 33 -14.10 -6.28 0.85
N ILE A 34 -13.50 -5.09 0.93
CA ILE A 34 -12.51 -4.65 -0.04
C ILE A 34 -11.28 -5.56 -0.02
N SER A 35 -10.80 -6.01 1.15
CA SER A 35 -9.71 -6.99 1.22
C SER A 35 -10.01 -8.28 0.45
N VAL A 36 -11.22 -8.83 0.63
CA VAL A 36 -11.67 -10.03 -0.09
C VAL A 36 -11.74 -9.77 -1.60
N VAL A 37 -12.21 -8.59 -2.02
CA VAL A 37 -12.21 -8.18 -3.43
C VAL A 37 -10.79 -8.09 -3.98
N VAL A 38 -9.84 -7.50 -3.22
CA VAL A 38 -8.42 -7.45 -3.62
C VAL A 38 -7.88 -8.86 -3.81
N TRP A 39 -8.17 -9.77 -2.89
CA TRP A 39 -7.77 -11.17 -2.98
C TRP A 39 -8.34 -11.86 -4.22
N TYR A 40 -9.61 -11.64 -4.52
CA TYR A 40 -10.24 -12.18 -5.72
C TYR A 40 -9.59 -11.62 -7.01
N VAL A 41 -9.33 -10.31 -7.06
CA VAL A 41 -8.71 -9.66 -8.23
C VAL A 41 -7.27 -10.17 -8.47
N THR A 42 -6.48 -10.32 -7.41
CA THR A 42 -5.11 -10.86 -7.54
C THR A 42 -5.12 -12.32 -7.95
N LEU A 43 -6.08 -13.12 -7.47
CA LEU A 43 -6.29 -14.51 -7.91
C LEU A 43 -6.58 -14.59 -9.41
N LEU A 44 -7.46 -13.73 -9.93
CA LEU A 44 -7.76 -13.66 -11.37
C LEU A 44 -6.51 -13.32 -12.21
N LYS A 45 -5.60 -12.51 -11.66
CA LYS A 45 -4.37 -12.07 -12.32
C LYS A 45 -3.14 -12.92 -12.00
N ARG A 46 -3.29 -14.08 -11.32
CA ARG A 46 -2.17 -14.90 -10.82
C ARG A 46 -1.10 -15.22 -11.86
N LYS A 47 -1.49 -15.50 -13.12
CA LYS A 47 -0.54 -15.82 -14.21
C LYS A 47 0.34 -14.61 -14.54
N ARG A 48 -0.26 -13.41 -14.67
CA ARG A 48 0.47 -12.16 -14.93
C ARG A 48 1.40 -11.81 -13.77
N ILE A 49 0.97 -12.07 -12.53
CA ILE A 49 1.79 -11.87 -11.33
C ILE A 49 2.99 -12.81 -11.35
N ALA A 50 2.80 -14.10 -11.69
CA ALA A 50 3.89 -15.05 -11.83
C ALA A 50 4.89 -14.65 -12.93
N ASP A 51 4.40 -14.15 -14.07
CA ASP A 51 5.25 -13.66 -15.15
C ASP A 51 6.08 -12.43 -14.74
N LEU A 52 5.47 -11.53 -13.94
CA LEU A 52 6.17 -10.37 -13.35
C LEU A 52 7.24 -10.81 -12.35
N LEU A 53 6.93 -11.81 -11.51
CA LEU A 53 7.87 -12.35 -10.54
C LEU A 53 9.08 -12.97 -11.24
N LYS A 54 8.85 -13.77 -12.27
CA LYS A 54 9.93 -14.38 -13.05
C LYS A 54 10.83 -13.33 -13.73
N GLN A 55 10.22 -12.33 -14.37
CA GLN A 55 10.96 -11.20 -14.96
C GLN A 55 11.73 -10.38 -13.92
N ALA A 56 11.24 -10.33 -12.68
CA ALA A 56 11.93 -9.66 -11.58
C ALA A 56 13.11 -10.50 -11.06
N GLU A 57 12.96 -11.82 -10.95
CA GLU A 57 13.97 -12.76 -10.44
C GLU A 57 15.19 -12.91 -11.35
N GLU A 58 15.01 -12.78 -12.66
CA GLU A 58 16.10 -12.80 -13.65
C GLU A 58 17.12 -11.64 -13.47
N GLU A 59 16.87 -10.71 -12.55
CA GLU A 59 17.68 -9.54 -12.33
C GLU A 59 18.36 -9.48 -10.97
N LYS A 60 19.55 -8.86 -10.94
CA LYS A 60 20.45 -8.82 -9.79
C LYS A 60 19.77 -8.17 -8.58
N SER A 61 19.85 -8.82 -7.42
CA SER A 61 19.15 -8.39 -6.20
C SER A 61 19.54 -6.96 -5.80
N SER A 62 18.55 -6.11 -5.58
CA SER A 62 18.74 -4.77 -5.03
C SER A 62 18.97 -4.80 -3.51
N SER A 63 19.65 -3.79 -2.95
CA SER A 63 19.81 -3.65 -1.49
C SER A 63 18.47 -3.57 -0.74
N PHE A 64 17.42 -3.07 -1.41
CA PHE A 64 16.07 -2.95 -0.86
C PHE A 64 15.34 -4.28 -0.65
N GLU A 65 15.74 -5.35 -1.33
CA GLU A 65 15.09 -6.67 -1.19
C GLU A 65 15.20 -7.23 0.22
N LYS A 66 16.35 -7.04 0.88
CA LYS A 66 16.52 -7.48 2.28
C LYS A 66 15.55 -6.77 3.22
N PHE A 67 15.38 -5.46 3.02
CA PHE A 67 14.46 -4.64 3.80
C PHE A 67 13.00 -5.03 3.55
N ILE A 68 12.61 -5.22 2.30
CA ILE A 68 11.25 -5.67 1.95
C ILE A 68 10.98 -7.08 2.51
N ASN A 69 11.92 -8.01 2.41
CA ASN A 69 11.77 -9.35 2.96
C ASN A 69 11.58 -9.31 4.48
N TYR A 70 12.32 -8.45 5.18
CA TYR A 70 12.12 -8.20 6.60
C TYR A 70 10.70 -7.68 6.90
N LEU A 71 10.21 -6.71 6.13
CA LEU A 71 8.84 -6.19 6.29
C LEU A 71 7.76 -7.24 6.03
N VAL A 72 7.96 -8.15 5.07
CA VAL A 72 7.04 -9.26 4.80
C VAL A 72 7.01 -10.23 5.99
N ILE A 73 8.18 -10.63 6.50
CA ILE A 73 8.29 -11.51 7.67
C ILE A 73 7.60 -10.85 8.88
N LEU A 74 7.86 -9.57 9.11
CA LEU A 74 7.23 -8.80 10.17
C LEU A 74 5.70 -8.81 9.99
N SER A 75 5.20 -8.46 8.80
CA SER A 75 3.76 -8.41 8.50
C SER A 75 3.04 -9.75 8.70
N CYS A 76 3.71 -10.88 8.41
CA CYS A 76 3.17 -12.22 8.64
C CYS A 76 3.21 -12.66 10.11
N SER A 77 4.19 -12.18 10.88
CA SER A 77 4.37 -12.54 12.30
C SER A 77 3.41 -11.79 13.22
N VAL A 78 3.08 -10.54 12.92
CA VAL A 78 2.26 -9.67 13.78
C VAL A 78 0.85 -10.22 14.07
N PRO A 79 0.08 -10.76 13.10
CA PRO A 79 -1.22 -11.40 13.37
C PRO A 79 -1.14 -12.49 14.44
N VAL A 80 -0.08 -13.30 14.41
CA VAL A 80 0.11 -14.40 15.38
C VAL A 80 0.40 -13.83 16.77
N ILE A 81 1.30 -12.84 16.86
CA ILE A 81 1.65 -12.19 18.12
C ILE A 81 0.43 -11.51 18.75
N ILE A 82 -0.32 -10.73 17.97
CA ILE A 82 -1.54 -10.05 18.45
C ILE A 82 -2.58 -11.08 18.89
N SER A 83 -2.78 -12.14 18.13
CA SER A 83 -3.78 -13.17 18.47
C SER A 83 -3.47 -13.89 19.78
N ILE A 84 -2.19 -14.22 20.01
CA ILE A 84 -1.74 -14.81 21.28
C ILE A 84 -1.93 -13.79 22.41
N HIS A 85 -1.57 -12.53 22.19
CA HIS A 85 -1.71 -11.48 23.19
C HIS A 85 -3.18 -11.25 23.58
N LEU A 86 -4.09 -11.21 22.61
CA LEU A 86 -5.53 -11.13 22.84
C LEU A 86 -6.03 -12.36 23.60
N ALA A 87 -5.64 -13.57 23.17
CA ALA A 87 -6.08 -14.80 23.83
C ALA A 87 -5.63 -14.87 25.29
N ILE A 88 -4.41 -14.45 25.63
CA ILE A 88 -3.92 -14.40 27.01
C ILE A 88 -4.75 -13.45 27.88
N ASN A 89 -5.11 -12.27 27.36
CA ASN A 89 -5.74 -11.22 28.16
C ASN A 89 -7.28 -11.26 28.15
N ILE A 90 -7.90 -11.93 27.17
CA ILE A 90 -9.35 -11.99 27.01
C ILE A 90 -9.92 -13.34 27.48
N SER A 91 -9.16 -14.44 27.42
CA SER A 91 -9.69 -15.79 27.72
C SER A 91 -10.29 -15.96 29.11
N THR A 92 -9.86 -15.15 30.09
CA THR A 92 -10.31 -15.19 31.48
C THR A 92 -11.27 -14.06 31.86
N THR A 93 -11.68 -13.23 30.89
CA THR A 93 -12.59 -12.10 31.13
C THR A 93 -13.97 -12.37 30.56
N GLU A 94 -14.97 -11.59 30.98
CA GLU A 94 -16.33 -11.64 30.40
C GLU A 94 -16.34 -11.34 28.88
N GLU A 95 -15.28 -10.71 28.36
CA GLU A 95 -15.09 -10.48 26.92
C GLU A 95 -14.83 -11.77 26.12
N SER A 96 -14.48 -12.89 26.78
CA SER A 96 -14.29 -14.20 26.13
C SER A 96 -15.56 -14.77 25.51
N VAL A 97 -16.72 -14.47 26.09
CA VAL A 97 -18.06 -14.93 25.65
C VAL A 97 -18.34 -14.48 24.21
N LEU A 98 -17.79 -13.32 23.83
CA LEU A 98 -17.89 -12.77 22.48
C LEU A 98 -17.21 -13.63 21.40
N TYR A 99 -16.19 -14.38 21.80
CA TYR A 99 -15.42 -15.24 20.92
C TYR A 99 -15.95 -16.67 20.86
N THR A 100 -16.75 -17.09 21.85
CA THR A 100 -17.41 -18.39 21.88
C THR A 100 -18.82 -18.37 21.27
N TYR A 101 -19.28 -17.25 20.71
CA TYR A 101 -20.64 -17.08 20.16
C TYR A 101 -21.74 -17.40 21.19
N ASP A 102 -21.55 -16.94 22.44
CA ASP A 102 -22.44 -17.20 23.57
C ASP A 102 -22.62 -18.68 23.92
N TYR A 103 -21.76 -19.57 23.38
CA TYR A 103 -21.71 -20.93 23.86
C TYR A 103 -20.98 -20.98 25.19
N ASP A 104 -21.60 -21.67 26.15
CA ASP A 104 -21.03 -21.98 27.45
C ASP A 104 -19.93 -23.04 27.29
N VAL A 105 -18.74 -22.58 26.94
CA VAL A 105 -17.55 -23.41 26.77
C VAL A 105 -16.81 -23.41 28.11
N SER A 106 -16.99 -24.47 28.90
CA SER A 106 -16.38 -24.57 30.23
C SER A 106 -14.85 -24.79 30.22
N ASN A 107 -14.27 -25.16 29.07
CA ASN A 107 -12.84 -25.42 28.95
C ASN A 107 -12.06 -24.17 28.51
N GLU A 108 -11.25 -23.61 29.42
CA GLU A 108 -10.41 -22.44 29.18
C GLU A 108 -9.46 -22.59 27.97
N TRP A 109 -8.91 -23.80 27.75
CA TRP A 109 -8.05 -24.07 26.60
C TRP A 109 -8.81 -24.04 25.27
N ALA A 110 -10.09 -24.42 25.28
CA ALA A 110 -10.94 -24.32 24.11
C ALA A 110 -11.28 -22.86 23.80
N ILE A 111 -11.54 -22.04 24.82
CA ILE A 111 -11.73 -20.58 24.67
C ILE A 111 -10.47 -19.93 24.09
N PHE A 112 -9.31 -20.22 24.67
CA PHE A 112 -8.02 -19.68 24.22
C PHE A 112 -7.74 -20.00 22.75
N THR A 113 -7.98 -21.25 22.35
CA THR A 113 -7.75 -21.70 20.97
C THR A 113 -8.74 -21.09 19.98
N LEU A 114 -10.02 -20.97 20.36
CA LEU A 114 -11.03 -20.29 19.55
C LEU A 114 -10.68 -18.81 19.32
N ILE A 115 -10.33 -18.07 20.38
CA ILE A 115 -9.91 -16.66 20.27
C ILE A 115 -8.70 -16.53 19.36
N SER A 116 -7.68 -17.37 19.57
CA SER A 116 -6.44 -17.33 18.80
C SER A 116 -6.69 -17.60 17.31
N VAL A 117 -7.41 -18.68 16.97
CA VAL A 117 -7.67 -19.06 15.57
C VAL A 117 -8.52 -18.00 14.88
N LYS A 118 -9.60 -17.53 15.52
CA LYS A 118 -10.46 -16.49 14.96
C LYS A 118 -9.68 -15.20 14.71
N SER A 119 -8.89 -14.75 15.68
CA SER A 119 -8.06 -13.54 15.54
C SER A 119 -7.02 -13.68 14.43
N ILE A 120 -6.35 -14.84 14.32
CA ILE A 120 -5.37 -15.09 13.25
C ILE A 120 -6.04 -14.96 11.88
N ILE A 121 -7.22 -15.59 11.69
CA ILE A 121 -7.94 -15.54 10.41
C ILE A 121 -8.32 -14.10 10.06
N ILE A 122 -8.89 -13.36 11.02
CA ILE A 122 -9.33 -11.98 10.81
C ILE A 122 -8.14 -11.09 10.42
N TYR A 123 -7.05 -11.11 11.20
CA TYR A 123 -5.88 -10.27 10.94
C TYR A 123 -5.08 -10.69 9.70
N MET A 124 -5.12 -11.98 9.34
CA MET A 124 -4.55 -12.46 8.08
C MET A 124 -5.30 -11.90 6.87
N VAL A 125 -6.64 -11.87 6.93
CA VAL A 125 -7.47 -11.31 5.85
C VAL A 125 -7.28 -9.79 5.76
N ASN A 126 -7.31 -9.07 6.89
CA ASN A 126 -7.08 -7.62 6.93
C ASN A 126 -6.40 -7.25 8.25
N PRO A 127 -5.24 -6.56 8.24
CA PRO A 127 -4.61 -5.90 7.10
C PRO A 127 -3.49 -6.71 6.41
N THR A 128 -3.11 -7.88 6.92
CA THR A 128 -1.88 -8.56 6.47
C THR A 128 -1.87 -8.92 5.00
N TYR A 129 -2.94 -9.54 4.48
CA TYR A 129 -3.01 -9.89 3.07
C TYR A 129 -2.85 -8.67 2.15
N ILE A 130 -3.60 -7.60 2.44
CA ILE A 130 -3.51 -6.33 1.71
C ILE A 130 -2.08 -5.77 1.77
N ASN A 131 -1.46 -5.74 2.95
CA ASN A 131 -0.10 -5.24 3.13
C ASN A 131 0.90 -6.04 2.30
N ILE A 132 0.77 -7.37 2.22
CA ILE A 132 1.66 -8.21 1.41
C ILE A 132 1.53 -7.86 -0.08
N VAL A 133 0.30 -7.68 -0.58
CA VAL A 133 0.08 -7.27 -1.97
C VAL A 133 0.66 -5.87 -2.23
N ALA A 134 0.48 -4.93 -1.30
CA ALA A 134 1.05 -3.60 -1.38
C ALA A 134 2.58 -3.62 -1.37
N LEU A 135 3.20 -4.36 -0.45
CA LEU A 135 4.66 -4.53 -0.36
C LEU A 135 5.23 -5.16 -1.63
N PHE A 136 4.55 -6.15 -2.20
CA PHE A 136 4.97 -6.75 -3.47
C PHE A 136 4.98 -5.72 -4.59
N TYR A 137 3.92 -4.93 -4.73
CA TYR A 137 3.88 -3.85 -5.70
C TYR A 137 4.98 -2.79 -5.48
N ILE A 138 5.15 -2.34 -4.24
CA ILE A 138 6.18 -1.38 -3.84
C ILE A 138 7.58 -1.90 -4.19
N SER A 139 7.84 -3.20 -3.97
CA SER A 139 9.09 -3.86 -4.34
C SER A 139 9.37 -3.78 -5.85
N LEU A 140 8.37 -4.10 -6.67
CA LEU A 140 8.50 -4.00 -8.13
C LEU A 140 8.76 -2.55 -8.58
N CYS A 141 8.08 -1.59 -7.95
CA CYS A 141 8.27 -0.17 -8.21
C CYS A 141 9.67 0.32 -7.83
N LEU A 142 10.18 -0.09 -6.65
CA LEU A 142 11.54 0.24 -6.21
C LEU A 142 12.59 -0.31 -7.17
N ARG A 143 12.41 -1.53 -7.70
CA ARG A 143 13.31 -2.09 -8.72
C ARG A 143 13.36 -1.22 -9.98
N CYS A 144 12.20 -0.81 -10.49
CA CYS A 144 12.14 0.12 -11.62
C CYS A 144 12.83 1.45 -11.32
N LYS A 145 12.58 2.01 -10.13
CA LYS A 145 13.21 3.25 -9.67
C LYS A 145 14.73 3.13 -9.68
N THR A 146 15.28 2.08 -9.09
CA THR A 146 16.73 1.84 -9.04
C THR A 146 17.32 1.66 -10.43
N ARG A 147 16.62 1.00 -11.37
CA ARG A 147 17.07 0.89 -12.77
C ARG A 147 17.18 2.26 -13.43
N ILE A 148 16.16 3.12 -13.27
CA ILE A 148 16.16 4.47 -13.84
C ILE A 148 17.30 5.30 -13.25
N GLN A 149 17.49 5.24 -11.93
CA GLN A 149 18.60 5.94 -11.25
C GLN A 149 19.97 5.46 -11.73
N TYR A 150 20.15 4.16 -11.96
CA TYR A 150 21.39 3.62 -12.51
C TYR A 150 21.65 4.14 -13.94
N LEU A 151 20.63 4.16 -14.79
CA LEU A 151 20.73 4.74 -16.13
C LEU A 151 21.07 6.23 -16.08
N ASN A 152 20.43 6.97 -15.18
CA ASN A 152 20.72 8.39 -14.99
C ASN A 152 22.18 8.61 -14.59
N ARG A 153 22.70 7.82 -13.64
CA ARG A 153 24.11 7.87 -13.24
C ARG A 153 25.08 7.47 -14.36
N GLU A 154 24.72 6.48 -15.18
CA GLU A 154 25.50 6.05 -16.35
C GLU A 154 25.65 7.22 -17.35
N ILE A 155 24.61 8.05 -17.51
CA ILE A 155 24.63 9.26 -18.34
C ILE A 155 25.46 10.38 -17.68
N GLU A 156 25.29 10.64 -16.39
CA GLU A 156 25.96 11.74 -15.68
C GLU A 156 27.49 11.61 -15.71
N VAL A 157 27.99 10.40 -15.45
CA VAL A 157 29.42 10.09 -15.40
C VAL A 157 30.06 10.03 -16.79
N CYS A 158 29.25 9.83 -17.85
CA CYS A 158 29.73 9.77 -19.22
C CYS A 158 30.24 11.14 -19.70
N SER A 159 31.41 11.18 -20.33
CA SER A 159 31.95 12.38 -20.96
C SER A 159 31.16 12.73 -22.24
N PRO A 160 31.12 14.00 -22.67
CA PRO A 160 30.50 14.36 -23.93
C PRO A 160 31.09 13.62 -25.15
N GLU A 161 32.38 13.29 -25.10
CA GLU A 161 33.08 12.52 -26.13
C GLU A 161 32.58 11.07 -26.21
N ASP A 162 32.43 10.42 -25.06
CA ASP A 162 32.03 9.01 -24.95
C ASP A 162 30.53 8.80 -25.13
N PHE A 163 29.73 9.87 -25.08
CA PHE A 163 28.27 9.85 -25.21
C PHE A 163 27.79 9.63 -26.65
N THR A 164 28.42 8.68 -27.36
CA THR A 164 28.19 8.29 -28.76
C THR A 164 26.75 7.86 -29.06
N LEU A 165 26.34 7.92 -30.34
CA LEU A 165 25.04 7.38 -30.79
C LEU A 165 24.80 5.92 -30.35
N ARG A 166 25.86 5.11 -30.34
CA ARG A 166 25.80 3.72 -29.87
C ARG A 166 25.47 3.66 -28.37
N PHE A 167 26.11 4.50 -27.58
CA PHE A 167 25.85 4.61 -26.13
C PHE A 167 24.42 5.09 -25.87
N GLN A 168 23.99 6.18 -26.53
CA GLN A 168 22.62 6.71 -26.45
C GLN A 168 21.57 5.63 -26.76
N ARG A 169 21.72 4.91 -27.87
CA ARG A 169 20.81 3.83 -28.26
C ARG A 169 20.77 2.71 -27.23
N ASN A 170 21.91 2.36 -26.63
CA ASN A 170 21.99 1.34 -25.58
C ASN A 170 21.22 1.77 -24.31
N ILE A 171 21.45 3.00 -23.85
CA ILE A 171 20.74 3.59 -22.71
C ILE A 171 19.23 3.62 -22.95
N LEU A 172 18.81 4.09 -24.12
CA LEU A 172 17.39 4.15 -24.48
C LEU A 172 16.74 2.77 -24.57
N ARG A 173 17.43 1.77 -25.12
CA ARG A 173 16.94 0.39 -25.13
C ARG A 173 16.71 -0.14 -23.70
N LYS A 174 17.65 0.12 -22.78
CA LYS A 174 17.50 -0.26 -21.36
C LYS A 174 16.32 0.49 -20.70
N ARG A 175 16.15 1.78 -21.01
CA ARG A 175 15.03 2.60 -20.53
C ARG A 175 13.68 2.10 -21.02
N VAL A 176 13.53 1.81 -22.32
CA VAL A 176 12.31 1.25 -22.91
C VAL A 176 11.98 -0.11 -22.27
N LYS A 177 12.96 -0.98 -22.03
CA LYS A 177 12.73 -2.24 -21.31
C LYS A 177 12.16 -2.00 -19.91
N THR A 178 12.69 -1.03 -19.18
CA THR A 178 12.21 -0.68 -17.83
C THR A 178 10.81 -0.07 -17.87
N TYR A 179 10.55 0.80 -18.84
CA TYR A 179 9.24 1.42 -19.05
C TYR A 179 8.16 0.38 -19.41
N ASN A 180 8.46 -0.55 -20.31
CA ASN A 180 7.53 -1.64 -20.65
C ASN A 180 7.23 -2.54 -19.45
N PHE A 181 8.21 -2.78 -18.59
CA PHE A 181 7.99 -3.51 -17.34
C PHE A 181 7.08 -2.74 -16.38
N LEU A 182 7.27 -1.41 -16.30
CA LEU A 182 6.43 -0.50 -15.51
C LEU A 182 4.96 -0.50 -15.97
N LEU A 183 4.74 -0.49 -17.29
CA LEU A 183 3.39 -0.62 -17.87
C LEU A 183 2.72 -1.94 -17.47
N LYS A 184 3.45 -3.07 -17.56
CA LYS A 184 2.92 -4.37 -17.12
C LYS A 184 2.55 -4.36 -15.63
N ILE A 185 3.35 -3.71 -14.78
CA ILE A 185 3.05 -3.53 -13.36
C ILE A 185 1.75 -2.73 -13.19
N LYS A 186 1.63 -1.57 -13.86
CA LYS A 186 0.43 -0.72 -13.83
C LYS A 186 -0.82 -1.51 -14.25
N ASP A 187 -0.79 -2.20 -15.38
CA ASP A 187 -1.94 -2.96 -15.89
C ASP A 187 -2.34 -4.13 -14.99
N THR A 188 -1.36 -4.74 -14.33
CA THR A 188 -1.60 -5.87 -13.43
C THR A 188 -2.21 -5.38 -12.12
N PHE A 189 -1.69 -4.30 -11.53
CA PHE A 189 -2.04 -3.91 -10.16
C PHE A 189 -2.97 -2.70 -10.04
N SER A 190 -3.28 -1.96 -11.12
CA SER A 190 -4.09 -0.73 -11.07
C SER A 190 -5.38 -0.85 -10.25
N LEU A 191 -6.15 -1.92 -10.50
CA LEU A 191 -7.39 -2.19 -9.78
C LEU A 191 -7.15 -2.60 -8.32
N SER A 192 -6.23 -3.54 -8.09
CA SER A 192 -5.89 -4.00 -6.73
C SER A 192 -5.44 -2.84 -5.86
N ILE A 193 -4.55 -2.00 -6.37
CA ILE A 193 -4.03 -0.82 -5.67
C ILE A 193 -5.13 0.18 -5.33
N PHE A 194 -6.02 0.45 -6.28
CA PHE A 194 -7.11 1.39 -6.05
C PHE A 194 -7.95 0.96 -4.85
N PHE A 195 -8.32 -0.32 -4.80
CA PHE A 195 -9.02 -0.90 -3.67
C PHE A 195 -8.21 -0.90 -2.37
N ILE A 196 -6.92 -1.26 -2.43
CA ILE A 196 -6.01 -1.21 -1.27
C ILE A 196 -5.96 0.21 -0.67
N MET A 197 -5.83 1.22 -1.52
CA MET A 197 -5.79 2.63 -1.08
C MET A 197 -7.11 3.05 -0.45
N ILE A 198 -8.25 2.68 -1.03
CA ILE A 198 -9.57 2.96 -0.45
C ILE A 198 -9.71 2.27 0.91
N ALA A 199 -9.35 1.00 1.02
CA ALA A 199 -9.45 0.24 2.26
C ALA A 199 -8.64 0.90 3.38
N HIS A 200 -7.38 1.27 3.13
CA HIS A 200 -6.56 1.92 4.15
C HIS A 200 -7.00 3.35 4.47
N ILE A 201 -7.47 4.13 3.49
CA ILE A 201 -8.01 5.47 3.76
C ILE A 201 -9.28 5.35 4.62
N ALA A 202 -10.20 4.45 4.27
CA ALA A 202 -11.40 4.18 5.05
C ALA A 202 -11.07 3.68 6.46
N MET A 203 -10.06 2.84 6.60
CA MET A 203 -9.57 2.37 7.91
C MET A 203 -9.00 3.54 8.74
N CYS A 204 -8.17 4.40 8.15
CA CYS A 204 -7.67 5.61 8.82
C CYS A 204 -8.82 6.50 9.29
N SER A 205 -9.82 6.74 8.45
CA SER A 205 -11.01 7.52 8.83
C SER A 205 -11.80 6.87 9.95
N SER A 206 -11.95 5.54 9.91
CA SER A 206 -12.64 4.77 10.96
C SER A 206 -11.92 4.91 12.29
N ILE A 207 -10.60 4.75 12.32
CA ILE A 207 -9.77 4.88 13.53
C ILE A 207 -9.90 6.27 14.15
N ILE A 208 -9.86 7.32 13.33
CA ILE A 208 -10.10 8.69 13.80
C ILE A 208 -11.50 8.77 14.44
N GLY A 209 -12.52 8.22 13.78
CA GLY A 209 -13.87 8.14 14.34
C GLY A 209 -13.92 7.42 15.69
N TRP A 210 -13.24 6.27 15.83
CA TRP A 210 -13.14 5.53 17.09
C TRP A 210 -12.49 6.36 18.19
N LEU A 211 -11.38 7.05 17.90
CA LEU A 211 -10.67 7.91 18.84
C LEU A 211 -11.53 9.10 19.31
N LEU A 212 -12.40 9.63 18.43
CA LEU A 212 -13.29 10.75 18.75
C LEU A 212 -14.55 10.35 19.52
N VAL A 213 -15.05 9.12 19.32
CA VAL A 213 -16.31 8.66 19.92
C VAL A 213 -16.06 7.98 21.28
N LYS A 214 -14.94 7.26 21.44
CA LYS A 214 -14.69 6.40 22.60
C LYS A 214 -13.73 7.07 23.57
N GLN A 215 -14.12 7.16 24.84
CA GLN A 215 -13.18 7.53 25.91
C GLN A 215 -12.15 6.40 26.05
N TRP A 216 -10.90 6.67 25.65
CA TRP A 216 -9.82 5.69 25.57
C TRP A 216 -9.64 4.87 26.86
N ASP A 217 -9.78 5.52 28.02
CA ASP A 217 -9.62 4.87 29.33
C ASP A 217 -10.67 3.77 29.57
N LYS A 218 -11.89 3.99 29.08
CA LYS A 218 -13.03 3.05 29.19
C LYS A 218 -13.11 2.05 28.03
N ALA A 219 -12.22 2.13 27.05
CA ALA A 219 -12.21 1.18 25.95
C ALA A 219 -11.79 -0.22 26.45
N SER A 220 -12.43 -1.26 25.92
CA SER A 220 -12.06 -2.65 26.20
C SER A 220 -10.63 -2.93 25.75
N TYR A 221 -10.04 -3.98 26.33
CA TYR A 221 -8.64 -4.32 26.05
C TYR A 221 -8.41 -4.61 24.56
N TYR A 222 -9.35 -5.29 23.93
CA TYR A 222 -9.38 -5.54 22.49
C TYR A 222 -9.15 -4.26 21.67
N TRP A 223 -9.94 -3.21 21.92
CA TRP A 223 -9.84 -1.94 21.17
C TRP A 223 -8.50 -1.24 21.40
N LYS A 224 -7.92 -1.36 22.59
CA LYS A 224 -6.61 -0.77 22.92
C LYS A 224 -5.46 -1.41 22.15
N VAL A 225 -5.56 -2.70 21.82
CA VAL A 225 -4.56 -3.43 21.02
C VAL A 225 -4.82 -3.28 19.52
N GLU A 226 -6.08 -3.36 19.11
CA GLU A 226 -6.46 -3.36 17.70
C GLU A 226 -6.27 -2.00 17.01
N THR A 227 -6.73 -0.93 17.66
CA THR A 227 -6.66 0.44 17.11
C THR A 227 -5.25 0.86 16.69
N PRO A 228 -4.20 0.75 17.54
CA PRO A 228 -2.86 1.15 17.13
C PRO A 228 -2.29 0.26 16.02
N TYR A 229 -2.62 -1.03 16.02
CA TYR A 229 -2.16 -1.93 14.97
C TYR A 229 -2.69 -1.53 13.58
N PHE A 230 -4.01 -1.36 13.45
CA PHE A 230 -4.59 -0.91 12.18
C PHE A 230 -4.16 0.50 11.78
N ALA A 231 -3.92 1.39 12.75
CA ALA A 231 -3.46 2.75 12.51
C ALA A 231 -2.06 2.74 11.88
N ILE A 232 -1.11 2.07 12.54
CA ILE A 232 0.27 1.96 12.06
C ILE A 232 0.29 1.27 10.70
N SER A 233 -0.43 0.16 10.55
CA SER A 233 -0.51 -0.58 9.30
C SER A 233 -1.02 0.29 8.15
N SER A 234 -2.13 1.00 8.36
CA SER A 234 -2.79 1.76 7.28
C SER A 234 -2.01 3.01 6.89
N VAL A 235 -1.48 3.73 7.88
CA VAL A 235 -0.63 4.91 7.63
C VAL A 235 0.65 4.51 6.92
N LEU A 236 1.35 3.47 7.40
CA LEU A 236 2.58 3.01 6.76
C LEU A 236 2.34 2.55 5.33
N CYS A 237 1.25 1.82 5.07
CA CYS A 237 0.92 1.37 3.71
C CYS A 237 0.65 2.56 2.79
N VAL A 238 -0.24 3.49 3.16
CA VAL A 238 -0.59 4.67 2.35
C VAL A 238 0.64 5.53 2.08
N VAL A 239 1.44 5.83 3.11
CA VAL A 239 2.64 6.66 2.98
C VAL A 239 3.67 6.00 2.08
N SER A 240 3.99 4.72 2.34
CA SER A 240 4.99 3.98 1.55
C SER A 240 4.56 3.87 0.08
N PHE A 241 3.28 3.59 -0.14
CA PHE A 241 2.70 3.48 -1.47
C PHE A 241 2.85 4.79 -2.25
N LEU A 242 2.36 5.91 -1.69
CA LEU A 242 2.41 7.21 -2.34
C LEU A 242 3.83 7.73 -2.52
N TRP A 243 4.71 7.47 -1.56
CA TRP A 243 6.11 7.88 -1.61
C TRP A 243 6.86 7.18 -2.76
N VAL A 244 6.68 5.87 -2.89
CA VAL A 244 7.37 5.06 -3.91
C VAL A 244 6.73 5.25 -5.27
N ALA A 245 5.41 5.09 -5.40
CA ALA A 245 4.70 5.26 -6.67
C ALA A 245 4.87 6.69 -7.22
N GLY A 246 4.80 7.70 -6.35
CA GLY A 246 5.02 9.09 -6.71
C GLY A 246 6.48 9.47 -6.98
N SER A 247 7.46 8.61 -6.63
CA SER A 247 8.86 8.87 -6.96
C SER A 247 9.24 8.49 -8.38
N ILE A 248 8.56 7.51 -8.97
CA ILE A 248 8.88 6.99 -10.31
C ILE A 248 8.69 8.03 -11.42
N PRO A 249 7.57 8.80 -11.51
CA PRO A 249 7.45 9.88 -12.49
C PRO A 249 8.59 10.88 -12.39
N VAL A 250 8.98 11.25 -11.15
CA VAL A 250 10.06 12.20 -10.88
C VAL A 250 11.40 11.69 -11.40
N GLU A 251 11.74 10.43 -11.13
CA GLU A 251 13.00 9.84 -11.64
C GLU A 251 13.00 9.73 -13.17
N LEU A 252 11.84 9.47 -13.79
CA LEU A 252 11.72 9.40 -15.25
C LEU A 252 11.86 10.79 -15.90
N SER A 253 11.34 11.85 -15.27
CA SER A 253 11.56 13.23 -15.71
C SER A 253 13.01 13.67 -15.55
N THR A 254 13.64 13.33 -14.41
CA THR A 254 15.07 13.61 -14.19
C THR A 254 15.93 12.93 -15.25
N PHE A 255 15.65 11.66 -15.57
CA PHE A 255 16.34 10.96 -16.65
C PHE A 255 16.21 11.69 -18.00
N LYS A 256 15.02 12.18 -18.35
CA LYS A 256 14.78 12.93 -19.59
C LYS A 256 15.58 14.22 -19.63
N GLU A 257 15.63 14.95 -18.51
CA GLU A 257 16.41 16.18 -18.38
C GLU A 257 17.91 15.92 -18.49
N THR A 258 18.44 14.96 -17.74
CA THR A 258 19.88 14.62 -17.74
C THR A 258 20.33 14.10 -19.12
N PHE A 259 19.53 13.25 -19.76
CA PHE A 259 19.80 12.78 -21.12
C PHE A 259 19.86 13.95 -22.11
N TYR A 260 18.93 14.90 -21.99
CA TYR A 260 18.90 16.09 -22.84
C TYR A 260 20.08 17.01 -22.62
N GLN A 261 20.41 17.31 -21.36
CA GLN A 261 21.54 18.17 -21.02
C GLN A 261 22.85 17.60 -21.57
N LYS A 262 23.09 16.28 -21.43
CA LYS A 262 24.27 15.62 -22.00
C LYS A 262 24.28 15.61 -23.53
N THR A 263 23.14 15.34 -24.15
CA THR A 263 23.02 15.41 -25.62
C THR A 263 23.31 16.82 -26.12
N HIS A 264 22.80 17.85 -25.43
CA HIS A 264 23.03 19.24 -25.78
C HIS A 264 24.49 19.65 -25.60
N GLN A 265 25.13 19.26 -24.50
CA GLN A 265 26.57 19.47 -24.30
C GLN A 265 27.37 18.87 -25.46
N ARG A 266 27.10 17.61 -25.83
CA ARG A 266 27.78 16.95 -26.94
C ARG A 266 27.59 17.69 -28.28
N LEU A 267 26.38 18.18 -28.57
CA LEU A 267 26.10 18.97 -29.77
C LEU A 267 26.97 20.23 -29.85
N LEU A 268 27.15 20.94 -28.72
CA LEU A 268 27.99 22.14 -28.64
C LEU A 268 29.46 21.84 -28.92
N TYR A 269 29.97 20.68 -28.47
CA TYR A 269 31.36 20.30 -28.67
C TYR A 269 31.66 19.72 -30.06
N PHE A 270 30.73 18.98 -30.66
CA PHE A 270 31.01 18.15 -31.86
C PHE A 270 30.26 18.56 -33.14
N ASN A 271 29.44 19.62 -33.13
CA ASN A 271 28.73 20.17 -34.29
C ASN A 271 28.11 19.10 -35.24
N MET A 272 27.49 18.07 -34.65
CA MET A 272 26.90 16.95 -35.41
C MET A 272 25.40 17.16 -35.67
N ARG A 273 25.01 17.14 -36.94
CA ARG A 273 23.62 17.34 -37.42
C ARG A 273 22.74 16.08 -37.30
N ASP A 274 23.34 14.89 -37.20
CA ASP A 274 22.61 13.61 -37.27
C ASP A 274 21.99 13.14 -35.94
N GLU A 275 22.30 13.78 -34.81
CA GLU A 275 21.75 13.43 -33.48
C GLU A 275 20.34 13.99 -33.20
N LEU A 276 19.80 14.79 -34.11
CA LEU A 276 18.51 15.45 -33.94
C LEU A 276 17.31 14.48 -33.96
N PHE A 277 17.44 13.33 -34.61
CA PHE A 277 16.33 12.37 -34.78
C PHE A 277 15.97 11.57 -33.52
N LEU A 278 16.95 11.27 -32.65
CA LEU A 278 16.73 10.55 -31.39
C LEU A 278 16.01 11.41 -30.34
N LYS A 279 16.07 12.73 -30.51
CA LYS A 279 15.50 13.74 -29.62
C LYS A 279 13.98 13.81 -29.74
N THR A 280 13.43 13.63 -30.94
CA THR A 280 11.99 13.82 -31.18
C THR A 280 11.15 12.73 -30.51
N ASP A 281 11.59 11.47 -30.60
CA ASP A 281 10.85 10.33 -30.03
C ASP A 281 10.87 10.31 -28.49
N LEU A 282 11.99 10.68 -27.86
CA LEU A 282 12.09 10.71 -26.39
C LEU A 282 11.25 11.84 -25.76
N PHE A 283 11.09 12.94 -26.50
CA PHE A 283 10.38 14.12 -26.01
C PHE A 283 8.88 14.09 -26.25
N GLN A 284 8.40 13.31 -27.24
CA GLN A 284 6.98 13.12 -27.53
C GLN A 284 6.30 12.08 -26.64
N GLU A 285 7.04 11.23 -25.91
CA GLU A 285 6.40 10.31 -24.97
C GLU A 285 5.69 11.06 -23.84
N PRO A 286 4.41 10.70 -23.54
CA PRO A 286 3.66 11.32 -22.47
C PRO A 286 4.32 11.08 -21.11
N GLU A 287 4.19 12.05 -20.20
CA GLU A 287 4.68 11.91 -18.84
C GLU A 287 4.05 10.68 -18.18
N PHE A 288 4.89 9.74 -17.74
CA PHE A 288 4.40 8.52 -17.12
C PHE A 288 3.81 8.83 -15.75
N GLU A 289 2.52 8.58 -15.58
CA GLU A 289 1.85 8.76 -14.29
C GLU A 289 1.25 7.43 -13.81
N PHE A 290 1.60 7.07 -12.57
CA PHE A 290 0.93 5.98 -11.89
C PHE A 290 -0.47 6.41 -11.50
N SER A 291 -1.46 5.61 -11.90
CA SER A 291 -2.85 5.86 -11.56
C SER A 291 -3.56 4.59 -11.12
N GLY A 292 -4.39 4.73 -10.09
CA GLY A 292 -5.37 3.72 -9.70
C GLY A 292 -6.61 3.87 -10.58
N CYS A 293 -6.79 2.95 -11.52
CA CYS A 293 -7.91 2.93 -12.46
C CYS A 293 -8.15 4.23 -13.26
N GLU A 294 -7.09 5.01 -13.55
CA GLU A 294 -7.18 6.32 -14.25
C GLU A 294 -7.96 7.40 -13.49
N MET A 295 -8.46 7.08 -12.28
CA MET A 295 -9.26 7.99 -11.45
C MET A 295 -8.42 8.77 -10.46
N VAL A 296 -7.35 8.17 -9.93
CA VAL A 296 -6.49 8.82 -8.93
C VAL A 296 -5.05 8.81 -9.43
N SER A 297 -4.47 9.99 -9.61
CA SER A 297 -3.03 10.14 -9.85
C SER A 297 -2.26 10.04 -8.53
N PHE A 298 -1.24 9.19 -8.51
CA PHE A 298 -0.36 9.02 -7.37
C PHE A 298 0.82 9.99 -7.44
N ARG A 299 0.61 11.22 -6.97
CA ARG A 299 1.68 12.21 -6.74
C ARG A 299 2.07 12.25 -5.26
N ARG A 300 3.31 12.66 -4.97
CA ARG A 300 3.74 12.93 -3.58
C ARG A 300 2.87 13.99 -2.89
N GLY A 301 2.37 14.96 -3.66
CA GLY A 301 1.44 15.98 -3.15
C GLY A 301 0.11 15.41 -2.64
N THR A 302 -0.33 14.26 -3.17
CA THR A 302 -1.56 13.57 -2.72
C THR A 302 -1.46 13.15 -1.25
N ILE A 303 -0.25 12.89 -0.73
CA ILE A 303 -0.03 12.63 0.71
C ILE A 303 -0.51 13.82 1.54
N LEU A 304 -0.09 15.02 1.15
CA LEU A 304 -0.44 16.25 1.87
C LEU A 304 -1.94 16.52 1.79
N THR A 305 -2.56 16.25 0.62
CA THR A 305 -4.01 16.37 0.44
C THR A 305 -4.78 15.39 1.32
N ILE A 306 -4.34 14.12 1.41
CA ILE A 306 -4.99 13.11 2.27
C ILE A 306 -4.84 13.47 3.75
N ILE A 307 -3.65 13.90 4.18
CA ILE A 307 -3.43 14.36 5.56
C ILE A 307 -4.29 15.59 5.86
N GLY A 308 -4.27 16.59 4.97
CA GLY A 308 -5.02 17.82 5.13
C GLY A 308 -6.52 17.57 5.19
N THR A 309 -7.08 16.78 4.26
CA THR A 309 -8.50 16.42 4.28
C THR A 309 -8.88 15.63 5.52
N SER A 310 -8.06 14.64 5.92
CA SER A 310 -8.30 13.89 7.16
C SER A 310 -8.32 14.81 8.38
N PHE A 311 -7.37 15.75 8.46
CA PHE A 311 -7.32 16.73 9.55
C PHE A 311 -8.51 17.68 9.53
N THR A 312 -8.89 18.23 8.37
CA THR A 312 -10.05 19.11 8.22
C THR A 312 -11.34 18.42 8.63
N TYR A 313 -11.58 17.18 8.19
CA TYR A 313 -12.77 16.43 8.60
C TYR A 313 -12.75 16.09 10.08
N THR A 314 -11.58 15.77 10.64
CA THR A 314 -11.42 15.54 12.09
C THR A 314 -11.80 16.79 12.89
N MET A 315 -11.27 17.96 12.51
CA MET A 315 -11.59 19.25 13.15
C MET A 315 -13.07 19.60 13.03
N LEU A 316 -13.67 19.42 11.85
CA LEU A 316 -15.08 19.70 11.62
C LEU A 316 -16.02 18.80 12.45
N VAL A 317 -15.59 17.57 12.75
CA VAL A 317 -16.32 16.67 13.65
C VAL A 317 -16.14 17.05 15.12
N ILE A 318 -14.96 17.52 15.52
CA ILE A 318 -14.70 18.02 16.87
C ILE A 318 -15.49 19.31 17.15
N ASP A 319 -15.51 20.25 16.20
CA ASP A 319 -16.18 21.54 16.34
C ASP A 319 -17.72 21.44 16.36
N ASN A 320 -18.29 20.37 15.80
CA ASN A 320 -19.74 20.10 15.81
C ASN A 320 -20.22 19.27 17.02
N LYS A 321 -19.36 19.02 18.00
CA LYS A 321 -19.66 18.26 19.23
C LYS A 321 -19.83 19.19 20.43
#